data_AF-A0A7V9H1J4-F1
#
_entry.id   AF-A0A7V9H1J4-F1
#
_cell.length_a   1.000
_cell.length_b   1.000
_cell.length_c   1.000
_cell.angle_alpha   90.00
_cell.angle_beta   90.00
_cell.angle_gamma   90.00
#
_symmetry.space_group_name_H-M   'P 1'
#
loop_
_entity.id
_entity.type
_entity.pdbx_description
1 polymer ?
#
loop_
_entity_poly.entity_id
_entity_poly.type
_entity_poly.pdbx_seq_one_letter_code
_entity_poly.pdbx_strand_id
1 'polypeptide(L)'
;MAARLAGLLGVGLISEEARRHTILALLCRPISRRRLLLTKYAVCAGILLLAAASGGIVLIVAAGVKGYPLGELSVVGSVLSVVLLWVGSLFVLGVALIFSITARNVLVSIVATLVALVLLSPDQWTSFSFWNQLPTLGLQDRIPENLTVFNYWASNGMYLGHGIAFTNFLVCLAAAILPLLAALWIFNRRSY
;
A
#
# COMPACT_ATOMS: atom_id res chain seq x y z
N MET A 1 -3.02 10.53 -7.93
CA MET A 1 -1.97 10.26 -8.94
C MET A 1 -0.61 9.96 -8.32
N ALA A 2 -0.11 10.76 -7.37
CA ALA A 2 1.19 10.54 -6.71
C ALA A 2 1.35 9.15 -6.05
N ALA A 3 0.31 8.63 -5.39
CA ALA A 3 0.32 7.28 -4.81
C ALA A 3 0.57 6.17 -5.86
N ARG A 4 0.08 6.37 -7.09
CA ARG A 4 0.23 5.40 -8.20
C ARG A 4 1.67 5.38 -8.72
N LEU A 5 2.32 6.54 -8.79
CA LEU A 5 3.73 6.66 -9.16
C LEU A 5 4.66 6.12 -8.06
N ALA A 6 4.35 6.37 -6.78
CA ALA A 6 5.08 5.79 -5.66
C ALA A 6 4.98 4.25 -5.64
N GLY A 7 3.79 3.70 -5.95
CA GLY A 7 3.60 2.26 -6.12
C GLY A 7 4.42 1.68 -7.26
N LEU A 8 4.43 2.33 -8.44
CA LEU A 8 5.23 1.90 -9.59
C LEU A 8 6.75 1.96 -9.31
N LEU A 9 7.21 3.00 -8.61
CA LEU A 9 8.62 3.12 -8.19
C LEU A 9 9.00 2.05 -7.17
N GLY A 10 8.10 1.73 -6.22
CA GLY A 10 8.30 0.64 -5.26
C GLY A 10 8.43 -0.73 -5.92
N VAL A 11 7.60 -1.01 -6.94
CA VAL A 11 7.65 -2.26 -7.72
C VAL A 11 8.93 -2.36 -8.54
N GLY A 12 9.37 -1.26 -9.15
CA GLY A 12 10.63 -1.19 -9.90
C GLY A 12 11.84 -1.55 -9.03
N LEU A 13 11.92 -0.99 -7.82
CA LEU A 13 13.01 -1.28 -6.88
C LEU A 13 13.09 -2.75 -6.46
N ILE A 14 11.93 -3.41 -6.27
CA ILE A 14 11.87 -4.83 -5.88
C ILE A 14 12.21 -5.76 -7.06
N SER A 15 11.76 -5.39 -8.26
CA SER A 15 11.97 -6.18 -9.48
C SER A 15 13.44 -6.18 -9.92
N GLU A 16 14.12 -5.04 -9.81
CA GLU A 16 15.54 -4.89 -10.16
C GLU A 16 16.45 -5.77 -9.28
N GLU A 17 16.05 -6.00 -8.02
CA GLU A 17 16.84 -6.75 -7.05
C GLU A 17 16.65 -8.27 -7.20
N ALA A 18 15.44 -8.72 -7.56
CA ALA A 18 15.17 -10.12 -7.89
C ALA A 18 15.97 -10.59 -9.12
N ARG A 19 16.21 -9.69 -10.08
CA ARG A 19 16.97 -9.96 -11.31
C ARG A 19 18.47 -10.16 -11.08
N ARG A 20 19.05 -9.60 -10.00
CA ARG A 20 20.52 -9.60 -9.78
C ARG A 20 21.08 -10.84 -9.09
N HIS A 21 20.30 -11.90 -8.85
CA HIS A 21 20.76 -13.13 -8.16
C HIS A 21 21.47 -12.87 -6.80
N THR A 22 21.29 -11.70 -6.19
CA THR A 22 21.89 -11.33 -4.89
C THR A 22 21.40 -12.22 -3.74
N ILE A 23 20.24 -12.86 -3.93
CA ILE A 23 19.68 -13.84 -2.98
C ILE A 23 20.61 -15.06 -2.84
N LEU A 24 21.27 -15.52 -3.91
CA LEU A 24 22.23 -16.63 -3.86
C LEU A 24 23.52 -16.25 -3.12
N ALA A 25 24.04 -15.03 -3.35
CA ALA A 25 25.21 -14.51 -2.65
C ALA A 25 24.94 -14.29 -1.14
N LEU A 26 23.71 -13.93 -0.77
CA LEU A 26 23.29 -13.75 0.61
C LEU A 26 22.97 -15.07 1.35
N LEU A 27 22.62 -16.14 0.62
CA LEU A 27 22.42 -17.48 1.18
C LEU A 27 23.74 -18.17 1.60
N CYS A 28 24.89 -17.71 1.09
CA CYS A 28 26.20 -18.23 1.49
C CYS A 28 26.69 -17.71 2.86
N ARG A 29 25.99 -16.76 3.50
CA ARG A 29 26.31 -16.29 4.84
C ARG A 29 25.35 -16.89 5.88
N PRO A 30 25.82 -17.23 7.11
CA PRO A 30 25.00 -17.79 8.18
C PRO A 30 24.15 -16.69 8.85
N ILE A 31 23.38 -15.95 8.06
CA ILE A 31 22.44 -14.95 8.55
C ILE A 31 21.06 -15.60 8.55
N SER A 32 20.32 -15.46 9.65
CA SER A 32 18.96 -16.00 9.75
C SER A 32 18.10 -15.43 8.61
N ARG A 33 17.54 -16.31 7.77
CA ARG A 33 16.73 -15.95 6.58
C ARG A 33 15.63 -14.92 6.90
N ARG A 34 15.04 -14.97 8.11
CA ARG A 34 14.03 -14.02 8.61
C ARG A 34 14.56 -12.59 8.76
N ARG A 35 15.77 -12.41 9.31
CA ARG A 35 16.36 -11.08 9.49
C ARG A 35 16.57 -10.41 8.15
N LEU A 36 17.02 -11.15 7.14
CA LEU A 36 17.26 -10.62 5.80
C LEU A 36 15.97 -10.11 5.14
N LEU A 37 14.87 -10.89 5.23
CA LEU A 37 13.58 -10.47 4.68
C LEU A 37 13.05 -9.24 5.42
N LEU A 38 13.12 -9.23 6.76
CA LEU A 38 12.68 -8.08 7.56
C LEU A 38 13.51 -6.82 7.30
N THR A 39 14.84 -6.93 7.16
CA THR A 39 15.67 -5.76 6.83
C THR A 39 15.34 -5.21 5.45
N LYS A 40 15.12 -6.08 4.46
CA LYS A 40 14.73 -5.63 3.11
C LYS A 40 13.35 -4.96 3.13
N TYR A 41 12.38 -5.58 3.81
CA TYR A 41 11.07 -4.98 3.97
C TYR A 41 11.14 -3.62 4.67
N ALA A 42 11.93 -3.51 5.75
CA ALA A 42 12.12 -2.26 6.48
C ALA A 42 12.77 -1.16 5.60
N VAL A 43 13.76 -1.52 4.78
CA VAL A 43 14.38 -0.58 3.82
C VAL A 43 13.36 -0.12 2.78
N CYS A 44 12.60 -1.04 2.17
CA CYS A 44 11.54 -0.69 1.23
C CYS A 44 10.46 0.18 1.87
N ALA A 45 10.01 -0.18 3.08
CA ALA A 45 9.04 0.59 3.86
C ALA A 45 9.55 2.01 4.16
N GLY A 46 10.83 2.16 4.50
CA GLY A 46 11.46 3.46 4.74
C GLY A 46 11.56 4.31 3.46
N ILE A 47 11.93 3.72 2.32
CA ILE A 47 11.94 4.41 1.03
C ILE A 47 10.54 4.87 0.65
N LEU A 48 9.51 4.03 0.87
CA LEU A 48 8.12 4.40 0.64
C LEU A 48 7.65 5.53 1.54
N LEU A 49 8.11 5.58 2.80
CA LEU A 49 7.80 6.69 3.71
C LEU A 49 8.37 8.01 3.18
N LEU A 50 9.62 8.00 2.71
CA LEU A 50 10.25 9.18 2.12
C LEU A 50 9.54 9.62 0.85
N ALA A 51 9.13 8.67 0.00
CA ALA A 51 8.35 8.97 -1.21
C ALA A 51 6.96 9.54 -0.88
N ALA A 52 6.29 9.02 0.17
CA ALA A 52 5.02 9.54 0.64
C ALA A 52 5.17 10.95 1.21
N ALA A 53 6.20 11.18 2.02
CA ALA A 53 6.50 12.48 2.63
C ALA A 53 6.84 13.53 1.58
N SER A 54 7.66 13.20 0.58
CA SER A 54 7.97 14.12 -0.52
C SER A 54 6.73 14.46 -1.34
N GLY A 55 5.84 13.49 -1.59
CA GLY A 55 4.53 13.73 -2.21
C GLY A 55 3.65 14.68 -1.40
N GLY A 56 3.62 14.52 -0.07
CA GLY A 56 2.90 15.41 0.84
C GLY A 56 3.44 16.85 0.81
N ILE A 57 4.77 17.02 0.84
CA ILE A 57 5.41 18.34 0.74
C ILE A 57 5.05 19.03 -0.58
N VAL A 58 5.12 18.30 -1.70
CA VAL A 58 4.76 18.83 -3.02
C VAL A 58 3.30 19.30 -3.06
N LEU A 59 2.38 18.56 -2.43
CA LEU A 59 0.97 18.97 -2.33
C LEU A 59 0.79 20.27 -1.53
N ILE A 60 1.49 20.42 -0.40
CA ILE A 60 1.44 21.64 0.41
C ILE A 60 1.97 22.84 -0.37
N VAL A 61 3.11 22.68 -1.06
CA VAL A 61 3.70 23.74 -1.90
C VAL A 61 2.75 24.11 -3.04
N ALA A 62 2.16 23.12 -3.72
CA ALA A 62 1.21 23.37 -4.80
C ALA A 62 -0.06 24.08 -4.33
N ALA A 63 -0.56 23.76 -3.12
CA ALA A 63 -1.70 24.45 -2.52
C ALA A 63 -1.37 25.91 -2.21
N GLY A 64 -0.17 26.18 -1.67
CA GLY A 64 0.33 27.53 -1.42
C GLY A 64 0.44 28.38 -2.69
N VAL A 65 0.97 27.81 -3.79
CA VAL A 65 1.09 28.51 -5.09
C VAL A 65 -0.29 28.85 -5.67
N LYS A 66 -1.31 28.01 -5.44
CA LYS A 66 -2.68 28.26 -5.91
C LYS A 66 -3.48 29.22 -5.03
N GLY A 67 -2.90 29.75 -3.95
CA GLY A 67 -3.57 30.69 -3.07
C GLY A 67 -4.66 30.07 -2.19
N TYR A 68 -4.62 28.75 -1.96
CA TYR A 68 -5.53 28.14 -0.99
C TYR A 68 -5.20 28.66 0.43
N PRO A 69 -6.22 28.93 1.26
CA PRO A 69 -6.01 29.44 2.61
C PRO A 69 -5.26 28.39 3.44
N LEU A 70 -3.96 28.63 3.65
CA LEU A 70 -3.08 27.75 4.44
C LEU A 70 -3.53 27.61 5.90
N GLY A 71 -4.34 28.55 6.40
CA GLY A 71 -4.93 28.50 7.74
C GLY A 71 -5.99 27.39 7.92
N GLU A 72 -6.57 26.88 6.84
CA GLU A 72 -7.54 25.76 6.89
C GLU A 72 -6.85 24.40 6.71
N LEU A 73 -5.60 24.37 6.22
CA LEU A 73 -4.83 23.14 6.17
C LEU A 73 -4.35 22.78 7.57
N SER A 74 -5.06 21.89 8.25
CA SER A 74 -4.56 21.35 9.50
C SER A 74 -3.27 20.56 9.23
N VAL A 75 -2.19 20.96 9.91
CA VAL A 75 -0.89 20.26 9.87
C VAL A 75 -1.08 18.78 10.22
N VAL A 76 -1.96 18.52 11.20
CA VAL A 76 -2.35 17.17 11.64
C VAL A 76 -2.97 16.38 10.48
N GLY A 77 -3.89 16.98 9.73
CA GLY A 77 -4.52 16.33 8.57
C GLY A 77 -3.51 15.97 7.49
N SER A 78 -2.58 16.87 7.19
CA SER A 78 -1.54 16.60 6.18
C SER A 78 -0.59 15.46 6.61
N VAL A 79 -0.17 15.45 7.88
CA VAL A 79 0.64 14.35 8.43
C VAL A 79 -0.11 13.04 8.39
N LEU A 80 -1.40 13.04 8.78
CA LEU A 80 -2.24 11.85 8.76
C LEU A 80 -2.40 11.32 7.33
N SER A 81 -2.58 12.18 6.35
CA SER A 81 -2.66 11.80 4.93
C SER A 81 -1.39 11.14 4.42
N VAL A 82 -0.21 11.67 4.80
CA VAL A 82 1.09 11.05 4.46
C VAL A 82 1.21 9.67 5.10
N VAL A 83 0.84 9.54 6.37
CA VAL A 83 0.86 8.27 7.10
C VAL A 83 -0.12 7.27 6.47
N LEU A 84 -1.33 7.69 6.11
CA LEU A 84 -2.32 6.84 5.46
C LEU A 84 -1.82 6.33 4.10
N LEU A 85 -1.23 7.22 3.31
CA LEU A 85 -0.64 6.89 2.01
C LEU A 85 0.53 5.93 2.15
N TRP A 86 1.36 6.12 3.18
CA TRP A 86 2.43 5.20 3.53
C TRP A 86 1.89 3.81 3.90
N VAL A 87 0.91 3.73 4.80
CA VAL A 87 0.26 2.46 5.17
C VAL A 87 -0.36 1.76 3.95
N GLY A 88 -1.00 2.52 3.06
CA GLY A 88 -1.53 1.96 1.82
C GLY A 88 -0.43 1.37 0.92
N SER A 89 0.70 2.05 0.82
CA SER A 89 1.85 1.53 0.08
C SER A 89 2.46 0.25 0.71
N LEU A 90 2.40 0.12 2.04
CA LEU A 90 2.86 -1.10 2.74
C LEU A 90 2.00 -2.32 2.43
N PHE A 91 0.70 -2.13 2.21
CA PHE A 91 -0.17 -3.22 1.75
C PHE A 91 0.21 -3.69 0.35
N VAL A 92 0.40 -2.76 -0.59
CA VAL A 92 0.84 -3.09 -1.96
C VAL A 92 2.20 -3.81 -1.93
N LEU A 93 3.11 -3.32 -1.10
CA LEU A 93 4.42 -3.95 -0.85
C LEU A 93 4.26 -5.37 -0.28
N GLY A 94 3.35 -5.58 0.68
CA GLY A 94 3.07 -6.89 1.25
C GLY A 94 2.57 -7.88 0.21
N VAL A 95 1.60 -7.47 -0.63
CA VAL A 95 1.10 -8.29 -1.74
C VAL A 95 2.21 -8.59 -2.74
N ALA A 96 3.01 -7.58 -3.12
CA ALA A 96 4.18 -7.76 -3.98
C ALA A 96 5.12 -8.85 -3.43
N LEU A 97 5.36 -8.82 -2.12
CA LEU A 97 6.28 -9.71 -1.45
C LEU A 97 5.74 -11.15 -1.41
N ILE A 98 4.44 -11.34 -1.16
CA ILE A 98 3.79 -12.67 -1.26
C ILE A 98 4.00 -13.26 -2.66
N PHE A 99 3.72 -12.48 -3.71
CA PHE A 99 3.86 -12.95 -5.09
C PHE A 99 5.33 -13.15 -5.49
N SER A 100 6.23 -12.30 -5.03
CA SER A 100 7.68 -12.46 -5.23
C SER A 100 8.21 -13.74 -4.58
N ILE A 101 7.71 -14.11 -3.39
CA ILE A 101 8.10 -15.37 -2.74
C ILE A 101 7.48 -16.56 -3.45
N THR A 102 6.20 -16.48 -3.84
CA THR A 102 5.43 -17.63 -4.35
C THR A 102 5.73 -17.92 -5.82
N ALA A 103 5.84 -16.90 -6.66
CA ALA A 103 6.11 -17.06 -8.08
C ALA A 103 7.60 -17.29 -8.34
N ARG A 104 7.91 -18.21 -9.26
CA ARG A 104 9.28 -18.36 -9.80
C ARG A 104 9.65 -17.23 -10.77
N ASN A 105 8.65 -16.55 -11.33
CA ASN A 105 8.82 -15.56 -12.39
C ASN A 105 8.57 -14.14 -11.86
N VAL A 106 9.54 -13.25 -12.06
CA VAL A 106 9.46 -11.83 -11.65
C VAL A 106 8.26 -11.13 -12.31
N LEU A 107 7.94 -11.49 -13.56
CA LEU A 107 6.78 -10.95 -14.28
C LEU A 107 5.46 -11.16 -13.54
N VAL A 108 5.27 -12.29 -12.86
CA VAL A 108 4.05 -12.56 -12.08
C VAL A 108 3.96 -11.62 -10.89
N SER A 109 5.09 -11.31 -10.24
CA SER A 109 5.12 -10.32 -9.16
C SER A 109 4.75 -8.93 -9.66
N ILE A 110 5.28 -8.51 -10.81
CA ILE A 110 4.97 -7.21 -11.42
C ILE A 110 3.48 -7.14 -11.78
N VAL A 111 2.96 -8.15 -12.47
CA VAL A 111 1.55 -8.22 -12.87
C VAL A 111 0.65 -8.23 -11.63
N ALA A 112 0.97 -9.02 -10.61
CA ALA A 112 0.19 -9.06 -9.38
C ALA A 112 0.17 -7.70 -8.66
N THR A 113 1.29 -6.97 -8.65
CA THR A 113 1.32 -5.61 -8.07
C THR A 113 0.54 -4.60 -8.89
N LEU A 114 0.59 -4.69 -10.22
CA LEU A 114 -0.24 -3.87 -11.11
C LEU A 114 -1.73 -4.16 -10.88
N VAL A 115 -2.10 -5.44 -10.80
CA VAL A 115 -3.47 -5.87 -10.50
C VAL A 115 -3.88 -5.35 -9.12
N ALA A 116 -3.06 -5.51 -8.08
CA ALA A 116 -3.37 -4.97 -6.75
C ALA A 116 -3.59 -3.45 -6.80
N LEU A 117 -2.74 -2.72 -7.53
CA LEU A 117 -2.86 -1.27 -7.67
C LEU A 117 -4.13 -0.84 -8.44
N VAL A 118 -4.54 -1.61 -9.45
CA VAL A 118 -5.80 -1.43 -10.17
C VAL A 118 -6.99 -1.78 -9.27
N LEU A 119 -6.91 -2.85 -8.48
CA LEU A 119 -7.97 -3.24 -7.56
C LEU A 119 -8.15 -2.24 -6.41
N LEU A 120 -7.13 -1.47 -6.09
CA LEU A 120 -7.18 -0.38 -5.12
C LEU A 120 -7.72 0.92 -5.74
N SER A 121 -8.02 0.94 -7.04
CA SER A 121 -8.59 2.11 -7.70
C SER A 121 -10.12 2.16 -7.53
N PRO A 122 -10.67 3.25 -6.96
CA PRO A 122 -12.11 3.35 -6.68
C PRO A 122 -12.97 3.32 -7.95
N ASP A 123 -12.50 4.00 -8.99
CA ASP A 123 -13.24 4.24 -10.25
C ASP A 123 -13.59 2.94 -10.99
N GLN A 124 -12.79 1.89 -10.81
CA GLN A 124 -12.99 0.61 -11.49
C GLN A 124 -13.89 -0.35 -10.70
N TRP A 125 -14.02 -0.16 -9.39
CA TRP A 125 -14.80 -1.04 -8.52
C TRP A 125 -16.29 -0.67 -8.49
N THR A 126 -16.63 0.62 -8.53
CA THR A 126 -18.02 1.08 -8.72
C THR A 126 -18.60 0.62 -10.06
N SER A 127 -17.74 0.41 -11.05
CA SER A 127 -18.09 -0.14 -12.36
C SER A 127 -18.21 -1.66 -12.37
N PHE A 128 -17.76 -2.34 -11.32
CA PHE A 128 -17.80 -3.81 -11.24
C PHE A 128 -19.24 -4.25 -10.91
N SER A 129 -19.85 -5.00 -11.82
CA SER A 129 -21.27 -5.40 -11.78
C SER A 129 -21.69 -6.07 -10.46
N PHE A 130 -20.78 -6.76 -9.79
CA PHE A 130 -21.01 -7.36 -8.47
C PHE A 130 -21.46 -6.35 -7.43
N TRP A 131 -20.82 -5.17 -7.34
CA TRP A 131 -21.16 -4.14 -6.35
C TRP A 131 -22.50 -3.46 -6.66
N ASN A 132 -22.86 -3.36 -7.94
CA ASN A 132 -24.18 -2.87 -8.36
C ASN A 132 -25.31 -3.90 -8.12
N GLN A 133 -24.96 -5.16 -7.84
CA GLN A 133 -25.90 -6.24 -7.50
C GLN A 133 -26.01 -6.48 -5.97
N LEU A 134 -25.11 -5.94 -5.14
CA LEU A 134 -25.25 -5.99 -3.68
C LEU A 134 -26.54 -5.34 -3.13
N PRO A 135 -27.05 -4.23 -3.67
CA PRO A 135 -28.35 -3.68 -3.28
C PRO A 135 -29.48 -4.70 -3.54
N THR A 136 -29.41 -5.42 -4.67
CA THR A 136 -30.42 -6.42 -5.04
C THR A 136 -30.40 -7.67 -4.17
N LEU A 137 -29.30 -7.92 -3.44
CA LEU A 137 -29.16 -9.06 -2.53
C LEU A 137 -29.52 -8.73 -1.06
N GLY A 138 -29.93 -7.49 -0.76
CA GLY A 138 -30.29 -7.07 0.61
C GLY A 138 -29.13 -7.12 1.62
N LEU A 139 -27.89 -7.26 1.13
CA LEU A 139 -26.68 -7.32 1.96
C LEU A 139 -26.10 -5.94 2.26
N GLN A 140 -26.58 -4.89 1.59
CA GLN A 140 -26.07 -3.54 1.75
C GLN A 140 -26.36 -2.96 3.15
N ASP A 141 -27.50 -3.28 3.76
CA ASP A 141 -27.84 -2.80 5.11
C ASP A 141 -27.05 -3.50 6.23
N ARG A 142 -26.40 -4.64 5.94
CA ARG A 142 -25.64 -5.43 6.93
C ARG A 142 -24.14 -5.16 6.93
N ILE A 143 -23.59 -4.56 5.88
CA ILE A 143 -22.17 -4.22 5.81
C ILE A 143 -22.07 -2.72 6.04
N PRO A 144 -21.59 -2.27 7.21
CA PRO A 144 -21.40 -0.85 7.45
C PRO A 144 -20.48 -0.30 6.37
N GLU A 145 -20.91 0.72 5.64
CA GLU A 145 -20.10 1.38 4.60
C GLU A 145 -18.77 1.91 5.14
N ASN A 146 -18.70 2.03 6.47
CA ASN A 146 -17.57 2.41 7.31
C ASN A 146 -16.67 1.22 7.70
N LEU A 147 -16.73 0.07 7.04
CA LEU A 147 -15.87 -1.08 7.36
C LEU A 147 -15.16 -1.66 6.14
N THR A 148 -15.47 -1.15 4.95
CA THR A 148 -14.80 -1.59 3.73
C THR A 148 -13.51 -0.78 3.55
N VAL A 149 -12.36 -1.49 3.59
CA VAL A 149 -11.01 -0.94 3.32
C VAL A 149 -10.99 -0.08 2.05
N PHE A 150 -11.85 -0.42 1.09
CA PHE A 150 -12.02 0.25 -0.19
C PHE A 150 -12.60 1.66 -0.09
N ASN A 151 -13.66 1.88 0.69
CA ASN A 151 -14.21 3.23 0.88
C ASN A 151 -13.20 4.16 1.54
N TYR A 152 -12.32 3.59 2.38
CA TYR A 152 -11.27 4.35 3.06
C TYR A 152 -10.16 4.82 2.14
N TRP A 153 -9.74 3.97 1.21
CA TRP A 153 -8.71 4.35 0.24
C TRP A 153 -9.26 5.25 -0.86
N ALA A 154 -10.58 5.19 -1.10
CA ALA A 154 -11.30 6.02 -2.05
C ALA A 154 -11.70 7.41 -1.52
N SER A 155 -11.79 7.58 -0.20
CA SER A 155 -12.29 8.80 0.42
C SER A 155 -11.31 9.96 0.29
N ASN A 156 -11.54 10.85 -0.67
CA ASN A 156 -10.79 12.10 -0.83
C ASN A 156 -10.89 13.00 0.42
N GLY A 157 -12.00 12.93 1.17
CA GLY A 157 -12.21 13.75 2.36
C GLY A 157 -11.21 13.47 3.49
N MET A 158 -10.73 12.23 3.62
CA MET A 158 -9.72 11.88 4.62
C MET A 158 -8.34 12.40 4.25
N TYR A 159 -7.99 12.37 2.95
CA TYR A 159 -6.73 12.93 2.47
C TYR A 159 -6.67 14.46 2.57
N LEU A 160 -7.84 15.12 2.59
CA LEU A 160 -7.99 16.55 2.79
C LEU A 160 -8.08 16.96 4.28
N GLY A 161 -7.92 16.01 5.21
CA GLY A 161 -7.89 16.29 6.64
C GLY A 161 -9.24 16.67 7.26
N HIS A 162 -10.37 16.41 6.57
CA HIS A 162 -11.73 16.73 7.04
C HIS A 162 -12.29 15.72 8.06
N GLY A 163 -11.44 15.02 8.81
CA GLY A 163 -11.86 14.13 9.89
C GLY A 163 -10.73 13.27 10.44
N ILE A 164 -10.64 13.17 11.77
CA ILE A 164 -9.71 12.27 12.47
C ILE A 164 -10.40 10.93 12.65
N ALA A 165 -10.36 10.09 11.62
CA ALA A 165 -10.96 8.79 11.72
C ALA A 165 -9.90 7.75 12.10
N PHE A 166 -9.52 7.76 13.37
CA PHE A 166 -8.57 6.81 13.98
C PHE A 166 -8.93 5.35 13.67
N THR A 167 -10.23 5.04 13.64
CA THR A 167 -10.76 3.73 13.22
C THR A 167 -10.26 3.31 11.83
N ASN A 168 -10.13 4.26 10.90
CA ASN A 168 -9.77 4.00 9.51
C ASN A 168 -8.27 3.74 9.38
N PHE A 169 -7.47 4.43 10.19
CA PHE A 169 -6.05 4.13 10.34
C PHE A 169 -5.86 2.70 10.85
N LEU A 170 -6.61 2.26 11.86
CA LEU A 170 -6.54 0.88 12.36
C LEU A 170 -6.91 -0.15 11.30
N VAL A 171 -7.97 0.09 10.52
CA VAL A 171 -8.39 -0.79 9.42
C VAL A 171 -7.30 -0.88 8.35
N CYS A 172 -6.71 0.25 7.94
CA CYS A 172 -5.62 0.28 6.96
C CYS A 172 -4.36 -0.40 7.50
N LEU A 173 -4.04 -0.21 8.78
CA LEU A 173 -2.91 -0.83 9.44
C LEU A 173 -3.08 -2.36 9.50
N ALA A 174 -4.26 -2.84 9.92
CA ALA A 174 -4.58 -4.26 9.92
C ALA A 174 -4.48 -4.85 8.51
N ALA A 175 -5.05 -4.16 7.51
CA ALA A 175 -4.96 -4.57 6.11
C ALA A 175 -3.50 -4.67 5.65
N ALA A 176 -2.62 -3.73 6.02
CA ALA A 176 -1.21 -3.76 5.64
C ALA A 176 -0.38 -4.84 6.37
N ILE A 177 -0.71 -5.15 7.62
CA ILE A 177 -0.02 -6.16 8.43
C ILE A 177 -0.34 -7.58 7.95
N LEU A 178 -1.58 -7.85 7.56
CA LEU A 178 -2.02 -9.18 7.10
C LEU A 178 -1.17 -9.78 5.97
N PRO A 179 -0.90 -9.09 4.83
CA PRO A 179 -0.08 -9.64 3.77
C PRO A 179 1.39 -9.78 4.18
N LEU A 180 1.89 -8.93 5.09
CA LEU A 180 3.23 -9.11 5.65
C LEU A 180 3.33 -10.40 6.47
N LEU A 181 2.36 -10.65 7.37
CA LEU A 181 2.31 -11.89 8.14
C LEU A 181 2.16 -13.11 7.24
N ALA A 182 1.30 -13.03 6.22
CA ALA A 182 1.14 -14.09 5.24
C ALA A 182 2.46 -14.35 4.48
N ALA A 183 3.17 -13.30 4.06
CA ALA A 183 4.46 -13.44 3.39
C ALA A 183 5.51 -14.10 4.28
N LEU A 184 5.62 -13.69 5.55
CA LEU A 184 6.52 -14.29 6.53
C LEU A 184 6.19 -15.77 6.78
N TRP A 185 4.90 -16.11 6.85
CA TRP A 185 4.44 -17.48 7.03
C TRP A 185 4.78 -18.36 5.82
N ILE A 186 4.51 -17.88 4.61
CA ILE A 186 4.85 -18.60 3.36
C ILE A 186 6.38 -18.77 3.25
N PHE A 187 7.15 -17.73 3.56
CA PHE A 187 8.60 -17.78 3.52
C PHE A 187 9.19 -18.82 4.47
N ASN A 188 8.63 -18.93 5.68
CA ASN A 188 9.06 -19.93 6.66
C ASN A 188 8.73 -21.37 6.25
N ARG A 189 7.68 -21.58 5.44
CA ARG A 189 7.28 -22.92 4.98
C ARG A 189 8.03 -23.39 3.74
N ARG A 190 8.64 -22.49 2.95
CA ARG A 190 9.43 -22.88 1.79
C ARG A 190 10.83 -23.33 2.20
N SER A 191 11.08 -24.62 2.09
CA SER A 191 12.43 -25.20 2.07
C SER A 191 13.09 -24.88 0.72
N TYR A 192 13.77 -23.73 0.65
CA TYR A 192 14.81 -23.47 -0.36
C TYR A 192 16.11 -24.11 0.06
#